data_AF-A0A851HMU6-F1
#
_entry.id   AF-A0A851HMU6-F1
#
_cell.length_a   1.000
_cell.length_b   1.000
_cell.length_c   1.000
_cell.angle_alpha   90.00
_cell.angle_beta   90.00
_cell.angle_gamma   90.00
#
_symmetry.space_group_name_H-M   'P 1'
#
loop_
_entity.id
_entity.type
_entity.pdbx_description
1 polymer ?
#
loop_
_entity_poly.entity_id
_entity_poly.type
_entity_poly.pdbx_seq_one_letter_code
_entity_poly.pdbx_strand_id
1 'polypeptide(L)'
;MSNSAADQPNRLIAQPIDQWGTHGNPAVGMVIGSDSTGERFNLVAAGPDGAVGSAAFQNRADAEIAVKLINATLDSPATGRVGGPFVIFRKGKFKQGIRWIGYDVALVDGEPTPDTNNPRAIVWLLPASDEKSVALVDTSDPEHYRPVGFFFTTEDANVFVDAMDAIVASISETTEA
;
A
#
# COMPACT_ATOMS: atom_id res chain seq x y z
N MET A 1 -34.65 0.75 22.16
CA MET A 1 -33.22 0.99 22.41
C MET A 1 -32.59 1.34 21.07
N SER A 2 -32.19 2.60 20.90
CA SER A 2 -31.59 3.08 19.66
C SER A 2 -30.10 2.75 19.73
N ASN A 3 -29.64 1.81 18.90
CA ASN A 3 -28.21 1.60 18.68
C ASN A 3 -27.70 2.80 17.89
N SER A 4 -27.40 3.89 18.61
CA SER A 4 -26.73 5.02 18.00
C SER A 4 -25.37 4.53 17.50
N ALA A 5 -25.15 4.63 16.19
CA ALA A 5 -23.90 4.24 15.54
C ALA A 5 -22.67 5.06 16.01
N ALA A 6 -22.84 5.94 17.00
CA ALA A 6 -21.80 6.78 17.58
C ALA A 6 -20.85 6.03 18.54
N ASP A 7 -21.19 4.82 18.97
CA ASP A 7 -20.44 4.06 20.00
C ASP A 7 -19.48 3.00 19.44
N GLN A 8 -19.08 3.08 18.16
CA GLN A 8 -18.01 2.22 17.61
C GLN A 8 -16.69 2.99 17.48
N PRO A 9 -15.85 3.03 18.54
CA PRO A 9 -14.56 3.75 18.55
C PRO A 9 -13.51 3.18 17.58
N ASN A 10 -13.82 2.12 16.83
CA ASN A 10 -12.88 1.42 15.95
C ASN A 10 -13.09 1.70 14.45
N ARG A 11 -14.04 2.57 14.05
CA ARG A 11 -14.15 3.01 12.65
C ARG A 11 -13.29 4.25 12.43
N LEU A 12 -11.97 4.04 12.25
CA LEU A 12 -11.01 5.07 11.84
C LEU A 12 -11.37 5.69 10.47
N ILE A 13 -12.08 4.93 9.62
CA ILE A 13 -12.54 5.37 8.30
C ILE A 13 -14.07 5.29 8.26
N ALA A 14 -14.70 6.44 8.03
CA ALA A 14 -16.14 6.58 7.89
C ALA A 14 -16.58 6.65 6.42
N GLN A 15 -15.71 7.16 5.54
CA GLN A 15 -16.00 7.34 4.11
C GLN A 15 -14.83 6.77 3.30
N PRO A 16 -14.91 5.50 2.85
CA PRO A 16 -13.83 4.90 2.06
C PRO A 16 -13.74 5.57 0.68
N ILE A 17 -12.51 5.85 0.24
CA ILE A 17 -12.18 6.19 -1.14
C ILE A 17 -12.01 4.88 -1.93
N ASP A 18 -11.22 3.95 -1.39
CA ASP A 18 -11.00 2.63 -1.98
C ASP A 18 -10.61 1.59 -0.92
N GLN A 19 -10.79 0.31 -1.26
CA GLN A 19 -10.48 -0.83 -0.39
C GLN A 19 -9.98 -2.04 -1.19
N TRP A 20 -9.07 -2.79 -0.58
CA TRP A 20 -8.46 -3.99 -1.15
C TRP A 20 -8.47 -5.10 -0.11
N GLY A 21 -8.57 -6.35 -0.54
CA GLY A 21 -8.55 -7.49 0.36
C GLY A 21 -8.21 -8.79 -0.37
N THR A 22 -7.93 -9.83 0.40
CA THR A 22 -7.64 -11.15 -0.16
C THR A 22 -8.92 -11.92 -0.45
N HIS A 23 -8.96 -12.68 -1.55
CA HIS A 23 -10.14 -13.49 -1.92
C HIS A 23 -10.48 -14.56 -0.88
N GLY A 24 -9.47 -15.16 -0.24
CA GLY A 24 -9.63 -16.26 0.73
C GLY A 24 -9.79 -15.83 2.19
N ASN A 25 -9.49 -14.57 2.52
CA ASN A 25 -9.60 -14.06 3.88
C ASN A 25 -10.02 -12.57 3.89
N PRO A 26 -11.31 -12.26 4.07
CA PRO A 26 -11.82 -10.89 4.04
C PRO A 26 -11.37 -10.04 5.24
N ALA A 27 -10.73 -10.63 6.25
CA ALA A 27 -10.14 -9.89 7.36
C ALA A 27 -8.77 -9.27 7.03
N VAL A 28 -8.13 -9.73 5.95
CA VAL A 28 -6.82 -9.22 5.49
C VAL A 28 -7.03 -8.28 4.33
N GLY A 29 -6.49 -7.07 4.46
CA GLY A 29 -6.69 -6.05 3.44
C GLY A 29 -6.30 -4.65 3.90
N MET A 30 -6.72 -3.68 3.12
CA MET A 30 -6.46 -2.27 3.39
C MET A 30 -7.59 -1.40 2.88
N VAL A 31 -7.76 -0.24 3.49
CA VAL A 31 -8.74 0.76 3.10
C VAL A 31 -8.13 2.14 3.25
N ILE A 32 -8.33 2.99 2.24
CA ILE A 32 -8.02 4.42 2.30
C ILE A 32 -9.34 5.19 2.32
N GLY A 33 -9.45 6.17 3.19
CA GLY A 33 -10.65 7.00 3.27
C GLY A 33 -10.52 8.13 4.27
N SER A 34 -11.63 8.82 4.51
CA SER A 34 -11.70 9.88 5.49
C SER A 34 -12.35 9.46 6.80
N ASP A 35 -12.06 10.22 7.85
CA ASP A 35 -12.84 10.21 9.08
C ASP A 35 -14.28 10.73 8.86
N SER A 36 -15.07 10.80 9.93
CA SER A 36 -16.47 11.25 9.90
C SER A 36 -16.63 12.72 9.53
N THR A 37 -15.57 13.52 9.64
CA THR A 37 -15.59 14.95 9.29
C THR A 37 -15.28 15.18 7.81
N GLY A 38 -14.61 14.24 7.16
CA GLY A 38 -14.14 14.40 5.77
C GLY A 38 -12.86 15.24 5.65
N GLU A 39 -12.26 15.65 6.77
CA GLU A 39 -11.09 16.53 6.80
C GLU A 39 -9.78 15.76 6.97
N ARG A 40 -9.82 14.57 7.57
CA ARG A 40 -8.64 13.72 7.80
C ARG A 40 -8.73 12.47 6.97
N PHE A 41 -7.63 12.14 6.31
CA PHE A 41 -7.53 11.00 5.43
C PHE A 41 -6.46 10.05 5.96
N ASN A 42 -6.79 8.77 5.98
CA ASN A 42 -5.92 7.75 6.52
C ASN A 42 -6.05 6.43 5.75
N LEU A 43 -4.96 5.67 5.76
CA LEU A 43 -4.91 4.28 5.36
C LEU A 43 -5.02 3.45 6.62
N VAL A 44 -5.83 2.40 6.59
CA VAL A 44 -5.83 1.34 7.61
C VAL A 44 -5.55 0.02 6.90
N ALA A 45 -4.57 -0.72 7.38
CA ALA A 45 -4.22 -2.06 6.90
C ALA A 45 -4.46 -3.08 8.01
N ALA A 46 -4.93 -4.27 7.63
CA ALA A 46 -5.07 -5.43 8.51
C ALA A 46 -4.25 -6.59 7.94
N GLY A 47 -3.28 -7.07 8.73
CA GLY A 47 -2.37 -8.15 8.35
C GLY A 47 -2.96 -9.55 8.59
N PRO A 48 -2.32 -10.61 8.06
CA PRO A 48 -2.76 -12.01 8.24
C PRO A 48 -2.84 -12.49 9.69
N ASP A 49 -2.08 -11.89 10.60
CA ASP A 49 -2.07 -12.18 12.03
C ASP A 49 -3.13 -11.40 12.82
N GLY A 50 -3.92 -10.55 12.16
CA GLY A 50 -4.91 -9.68 12.77
C GLY A 50 -4.35 -8.37 13.32
N ALA A 51 -3.06 -8.08 13.13
CA ALA A 51 -2.50 -6.78 13.45
C ALA A 51 -3.11 -5.68 12.56
N VAL A 52 -3.24 -4.47 13.11
CA VAL A 52 -3.78 -3.31 12.40
C VAL A 52 -2.74 -2.20 12.41
N GLY A 53 -2.41 -1.69 11.22
CA GLY A 53 -1.50 -0.57 11.02
C GLY A 53 -2.19 0.60 10.35
N SER A 54 -1.63 1.80 10.51
CA SER A 54 -2.20 3.00 9.90
C SER A 54 -1.17 3.98 9.31
N ALA A 55 -1.58 4.68 8.26
CA ALA A 55 -0.86 5.83 7.71
C ALA A 55 -1.78 7.05 7.63
N ALA A 56 -1.22 8.24 7.80
CA ALA A 56 -1.92 9.50 7.60
C ALA A 56 -1.55 10.13 6.26
N PHE A 57 -2.53 10.79 5.63
CA PHE A 57 -2.34 11.63 4.45
C PHE A 57 -2.54 13.10 4.83
N GLN A 58 -1.81 14.00 4.17
CA GLN A 58 -1.92 15.43 4.44
C GLN A 58 -3.28 15.98 3.99
N ASN A 59 -3.83 15.44 2.90
CA ASN A 59 -5.07 15.90 2.29
C ASN A 59 -5.66 14.80 1.39
N ARG A 60 -6.85 15.07 0.82
CA ARG A 60 -7.54 14.18 -0.10
C ARG A 60 -6.73 13.85 -1.37
N ALA A 61 -6.05 14.82 -1.95
CA ALA A 61 -5.32 14.62 -3.20
C ALA A 61 -4.17 13.61 -3.03
N ASP A 62 -3.46 13.66 -1.90
CA ASP A 62 -2.42 12.69 -1.59
C ASP A 62 -2.99 11.28 -1.36
N ALA A 63 -4.14 11.18 -0.70
CA ALA A 63 -4.86 9.91 -0.55
C ALA A 63 -5.30 9.33 -1.91
N GLU A 64 -5.83 10.16 -2.81
CA GLU A 64 -6.23 9.76 -4.16
C GLU A 64 -5.03 9.35 -5.04
N ILE A 65 -3.87 9.97 -4.85
CA ILE A 65 -2.62 9.55 -5.52
C ILE A 65 -2.18 8.18 -5.03
N ALA A 66 -2.22 7.94 -3.71
CA ALA A 66 -1.92 6.63 -3.16
C ALA A 66 -2.87 5.54 -3.69
N VAL A 67 -4.17 5.81 -3.77
CA VAL A 67 -5.16 4.91 -4.38
C VAL A 67 -4.80 4.60 -5.84
N LYS A 68 -4.51 5.63 -6.65
CA LYS A 68 -4.12 5.45 -8.05
C LYS A 68 -2.88 4.59 -8.21
N LEU A 69 -1.86 4.80 -7.38
CA LEU A 69 -0.63 4.01 -7.40
C LEU A 69 -0.88 2.55 -7.02
N ILE A 70 -1.62 2.31 -5.93
CA ILE A 70 -1.94 0.95 -5.47
C ILE A 70 -2.77 0.21 -6.52
N ASN A 71 -3.84 0.83 -7.05
CA ASN A 71 -4.65 0.23 -8.11
C ASN A 71 -3.82 -0.06 -9.36
N ALA A 72 -3.03 0.91 -9.84
CA ALA A 72 -2.22 0.69 -11.03
C ALA A 72 -1.18 -0.44 -10.83
N THR A 73 -0.63 -0.60 -9.62
CA THR A 73 0.25 -1.72 -9.29
C THR A 73 -0.50 -3.05 -9.20
N LEU A 74 -1.64 -3.11 -8.51
CA LEU A 74 -2.41 -4.35 -8.32
C LEU A 74 -3.13 -4.83 -9.59
N ASP A 75 -3.55 -3.90 -10.45
CA ASP A 75 -4.17 -4.18 -11.75
C ASP A 75 -3.15 -4.51 -12.84
N SER A 76 -1.85 -4.50 -12.52
CA SER A 76 -0.80 -4.80 -13.48
C SER A 76 -0.78 -6.29 -13.84
N PRO A 77 -0.65 -6.66 -15.13
CA PRO A 77 -0.58 -8.05 -15.56
C PRO A 77 0.57 -8.86 -14.93
N ALA A 78 1.66 -8.19 -14.55
CA ALA A 78 2.74 -8.78 -13.77
C ALA A 78 3.15 -7.83 -12.64
N THR A 79 3.50 -8.39 -11.48
CA THR A 79 3.98 -7.62 -10.33
C THR A 79 5.29 -8.19 -9.79
N GLY A 80 6.25 -7.32 -9.47
CA GLY A 80 7.50 -7.66 -8.80
C GLY A 80 7.62 -7.02 -7.43
N ARG A 81 8.33 -7.67 -6.50
CA ARG A 81 8.53 -7.21 -5.12
C ARG A 81 10.02 -7.12 -4.79
N VAL A 82 10.49 -5.94 -4.42
CA VAL A 82 11.92 -5.64 -4.16
C VAL A 82 12.11 -5.14 -2.73
N GLY A 83 13.14 -5.63 -2.04
CA GLY A 83 13.49 -5.27 -0.67
C GLY A 83 13.60 -6.49 0.25
N GLY A 84 13.84 -6.26 1.54
CA GLY A 84 13.77 -7.30 2.58
C GLY A 84 12.33 -7.58 3.00
N PRO A 85 12.06 -8.63 3.81
CA PRO A 85 10.69 -9.01 4.21
C PRO A 85 9.96 -7.92 5.00
N PHE A 86 10.70 -7.05 5.68
CA PHE A 86 10.15 -5.99 6.53
C PHE A 86 10.85 -4.66 6.26
N VAL A 87 10.12 -3.56 6.46
CA VAL A 87 10.70 -2.23 6.57
C VAL A 87 11.55 -2.20 7.84
N ILE A 88 12.86 -2.11 7.65
CA ILE A 88 13.83 -1.96 8.73
C ILE A 88 14.62 -0.68 8.50
N PHE A 89 14.86 0.06 9.58
CA PHE A 89 15.89 1.08 9.55
C PHE A 89 17.27 0.43 9.65
N ARG A 90 18.16 0.70 8.70
CA ARG A 90 19.59 0.40 8.83
C ARG A 90 20.36 1.71 8.91
N LYS A 91 21.05 1.93 10.03
CA LYS A 91 21.93 3.09 10.22
C LYS A 91 23.03 3.08 9.16
N GLY A 92 23.01 4.03 8.24
CA GLY A 92 23.94 4.08 7.11
C GLY A 92 23.41 4.96 5.96
N LYS A 93 24.22 5.11 4.90
CA LYS A 93 23.88 5.98 3.74
C LYS A 93 22.78 5.43 2.83
N PHE A 94 22.49 4.11 2.89
CA PHE A 94 21.51 3.47 2.03
C PHE A 94 20.26 3.09 2.81
N LYS A 95 19.21 3.88 2.65
CA LYS A 95 17.87 3.53 3.10
C LYS A 95 17.26 2.58 2.06
N GLN A 96 17.17 1.31 2.40
CA GLN A 96 16.53 0.32 1.53
C GLN A 96 15.05 0.28 1.87
N GLY A 97 14.22 0.75 0.93
CA GLY A 97 12.78 0.66 1.02
C GLY A 97 12.23 -0.67 0.54
N ILE A 98 10.91 -0.83 0.61
CA ILE A 98 10.17 -1.94 -0.02
C ILE A 98 9.38 -1.40 -1.19
N ARG A 99 9.42 -2.11 -2.33
CA ARG A 99 8.71 -1.73 -3.55
C ARG A 99 7.87 -2.87 -4.06
N TRP A 100 6.64 -2.55 -4.45
CA TRP A 100 5.85 -3.35 -5.38
C TRP A 100 5.83 -2.61 -6.70
N ILE A 101 6.16 -3.33 -7.77
CA ILE A 101 6.31 -2.76 -9.11
C ILE A 101 5.34 -3.50 -10.01
N GLY A 102 4.39 -2.76 -10.58
CA GLY A 102 3.48 -3.26 -11.59
C GLY A 102 4.09 -3.08 -12.99
N TYR A 103 3.98 -4.11 -13.83
CA TYR A 103 4.48 -4.12 -15.19
C TYR A 103 3.36 -4.50 -16.16
N ASP A 104 3.36 -3.84 -17.31
CA ASP A 104 2.72 -4.40 -18.49
C ASP A 104 3.57 -5.57 -19.03
N VAL A 105 2.96 -6.41 -19.87
CA VAL A 105 3.60 -7.59 -20.43
C VAL A 105 3.85 -7.38 -21.92
N ALA A 106 5.09 -7.61 -22.34
CA ALA A 106 5.50 -7.62 -23.74
C ALA A 106 5.77 -9.06 -24.19
N LEU A 107 5.71 -9.32 -25.49
CA LEU A 107 6.15 -10.60 -26.05
C LEU A 107 7.65 -10.52 -26.33
N VAL A 108 8.43 -11.37 -25.67
CA VAL A 108 9.87 -11.54 -25.91
C VAL A 108 10.08 -12.98 -26.32
N ASP A 109 10.61 -13.21 -27.53
CA ASP A 109 10.79 -14.54 -28.11
C ASP A 109 9.51 -15.41 -28.13
N GLY A 110 8.34 -14.76 -28.21
CA GLY A 110 7.03 -15.41 -28.22
C GLY A 110 6.42 -15.68 -26.84
N GLU A 111 7.15 -15.39 -25.76
CA GLU A 111 6.70 -15.60 -24.38
C GLU A 111 6.26 -14.28 -23.73
N PRO A 112 5.13 -14.26 -23.00
CA PRO A 112 4.71 -13.11 -22.20
C PRO A 112 5.75 -12.81 -21.11
N THR A 113 6.44 -11.69 -21.24
CA THR A 113 7.52 -11.25 -20.34
C THR A 113 7.22 -9.85 -19.79
N PRO A 114 7.39 -9.59 -18.49
CA PRO A 114 7.20 -8.24 -17.92
C PRO A 114 8.13 -7.19 -18.58
N ASP A 115 7.59 -6.04 -18.98
CA ASP A 115 8.41 -4.91 -19.45
C ASP A 115 9.06 -4.20 -18.26
N THR A 116 10.21 -4.72 -17.82
CA THR A 116 10.95 -4.19 -16.67
C THR A 116 11.60 -2.83 -16.91
N ASN A 117 11.65 -2.35 -18.17
CA ASN A 117 12.23 -1.05 -18.50
C ASN A 117 11.22 0.10 -18.31
N ASN A 118 9.92 -0.19 -18.46
CA ASN A 118 8.85 0.81 -18.34
C ASN A 118 7.80 0.31 -17.32
N PRO A 119 8.11 0.36 -16.01
CA PRO A 119 7.14 -0.02 -14.99
C PRO A 119 5.90 0.88 -15.07
N ARG A 120 4.73 0.26 -14.99
CA ARG A 120 3.43 0.95 -15.05
C ARG A 120 3.17 1.78 -13.80
N ALA A 121 3.52 1.23 -12.63
CA ALA A 121 3.38 1.90 -11.35
C ALA A 121 4.30 1.27 -10.30
N ILE A 122 4.74 2.09 -9.34
CA ILE A 122 5.58 1.63 -8.23
C ILE A 122 4.97 2.11 -6.91
N VAL A 123 4.46 1.18 -6.10
CA VAL A 123 4.20 1.46 -4.69
C VAL A 123 5.52 1.36 -3.95
N TRP A 124 6.01 2.45 -3.37
CA TRP A 124 7.30 2.48 -2.67
C TRP A 124 7.16 2.99 -1.24
N LEU A 125 7.61 2.16 -0.30
CA LEU A 125 7.82 2.54 1.10
C LEU A 125 9.29 2.88 1.35
N LEU A 126 9.55 4.03 1.96
CA LEU A 126 10.89 4.49 2.29
C LEU A 126 11.00 4.89 3.76
N PRO A 127 11.92 4.29 4.54
CA PRO A 127 12.17 4.73 5.91
C PRO A 127 12.58 6.20 5.98
N ALA A 128 12.02 6.95 6.92
CA ALA A 128 12.43 8.32 7.19
C ALA A 128 13.78 8.37 7.93
N SER A 129 14.36 9.57 8.03
CA SER A 129 15.65 9.78 8.71
C SER A 129 15.53 9.82 10.23
N ASP A 130 14.31 9.93 10.75
CA ASP A 130 14.01 9.91 12.19
C ASP A 130 14.08 8.50 12.80
N GLU A 131 14.39 7.49 11.97
CA GLU A 131 14.51 6.07 12.33
C GLU A 131 13.19 5.43 12.82
N LYS A 132 12.04 6.09 12.64
CA LYS A 132 10.75 5.65 13.18
C LYS A 132 9.62 5.67 12.17
N SER A 133 9.54 6.70 11.34
CA SER A 133 8.47 6.84 10.37
C SER A 133 8.84 6.24 9.01
N VAL A 134 7.82 5.92 8.23
CA VAL A 134 7.96 5.37 6.88
C VAL A 134 7.05 6.16 5.95
N ALA A 135 7.59 6.61 4.82
CA ALA A 135 6.83 7.33 3.83
C ALA A 135 6.33 6.36 2.74
N LEU A 136 5.06 6.49 2.36
CA LEU A 136 4.56 6.05 1.07
C LEU A 136 4.87 7.15 0.05
N VAL A 137 5.55 6.78 -1.04
CA VAL A 137 6.13 7.72 -2.01
C VAL A 137 5.34 7.69 -3.31
N ASP A 138 5.02 8.88 -3.82
CA ASP A 138 4.53 9.08 -5.19
C ASP A 138 5.69 8.93 -6.17
N THR A 139 5.56 7.93 -7.04
CA THR A 139 6.55 7.53 -8.03
C THR A 139 6.16 7.87 -9.47
N SER A 140 5.06 8.60 -9.66
CA SER A 140 4.54 8.95 -10.98
C SER A 140 5.48 9.87 -11.77
N ASP A 141 6.26 10.71 -11.09
CA ASP A 141 7.35 11.50 -11.67
C ASP A 141 8.71 10.93 -11.23
N PRO A 142 9.47 10.27 -12.12
CA PRO A 142 10.76 9.67 -11.80
C PRO A 142 11.86 10.68 -11.45
N GLU A 143 11.70 11.95 -11.85
CA GLU A 143 12.63 13.02 -11.53
C GLU A 143 12.30 13.69 -10.17
N HIS A 144 11.04 13.60 -9.73
CA HIS A 144 10.54 14.32 -8.55
C HIS A 144 9.68 13.44 -7.62
N TYR A 145 10.27 12.37 -7.09
CA TYR A 145 9.63 11.58 -6.05
C TYR A 145 9.30 12.42 -4.81
N ARG A 146 8.09 12.24 -4.27
CA ARG A 146 7.63 12.94 -3.06
C ARG A 146 6.84 12.02 -2.14
N PRO A 147 6.88 12.22 -0.82
CA PRO A 147 6.00 11.50 0.09
C PRO A 147 4.53 11.94 -0.10
N VAL A 148 3.60 10.99 -0.04
CA VAL A 148 2.15 11.23 -0.05
C VAL A 148 1.45 10.73 1.21
N GLY A 149 1.99 9.70 1.86
CA GLY A 149 1.46 9.18 3.12
C GLY A 149 2.56 8.84 4.11
N PHE A 150 2.25 8.87 5.40
CA PHE A 150 3.21 8.59 6.46
C PHE A 150 2.67 7.58 7.47
N PHE A 151 3.40 6.49 7.64
CA PHE A 151 3.28 5.59 8.78
C PHE A 151 4.12 6.18 9.93
N PHE A 152 3.50 6.32 11.11
CA PHE A 152 4.19 6.90 12.27
C PHE A 152 5.23 5.96 12.88
N THR A 153 5.06 4.65 12.66
CA THR A 153 5.98 3.61 13.12
C THR A 153 6.34 2.65 12.00
N THR A 154 7.46 1.94 12.14
CA THR A 154 7.81 0.82 11.25
C THR A 154 6.88 -0.37 11.43
N GLU A 155 6.28 -0.54 12.60
CA GLU A 155 5.29 -1.61 12.87
C GLU A 155 4.03 -1.39 12.02
N ASP A 156 3.48 -0.18 12.02
CA ASP A 156 2.34 0.19 11.16
C ASP A 156 2.64 -0.06 9.67
N ALA A 157 3.85 0.31 9.24
CA ALA A 157 4.29 0.11 7.86
C ALA A 157 4.43 -1.39 7.51
N ASN A 158 4.89 -2.21 8.45
CA ASN A 158 5.01 -3.65 8.25
C ASN A 158 3.66 -4.34 8.17
N VAL A 159 2.64 -3.88 8.89
CA VAL A 159 1.27 -4.39 8.70
C VAL A 159 0.76 -4.08 7.29
N PHE A 160 1.07 -2.91 6.75
CA PHE A 160 0.77 -2.61 5.34
C PHE A 160 1.55 -3.51 4.38
N VAL A 161 2.84 -3.79 4.64
CA VAL A 161 3.64 -4.73 3.84
C VAL A 161 2.97 -6.10 3.80
N ASP A 162 2.60 -6.63 4.96
CA ASP A 162 1.96 -7.95 5.06
C ASP A 162 0.61 -7.99 4.34
N ALA A 163 -0.21 -6.93 4.46
CA ALA A 163 -1.48 -6.82 3.75
C ALA A 163 -1.28 -6.75 2.22
N MET A 164 -0.32 -5.94 1.75
CA MET A 164 -0.01 -5.81 0.32
C MET A 164 0.54 -7.12 -0.27
N ASP A 165 1.48 -7.77 0.42
CA ASP A 165 2.05 -9.06 0.01
C ASP A 165 0.95 -10.14 -0.06
N ALA A 166 0.03 -10.19 0.91
CA ALA A 166 -1.09 -11.11 0.90
C ALA A 166 -2.09 -10.84 -0.24
N ILE A 167 -2.38 -9.57 -0.55
CA ILE A 167 -3.26 -9.19 -1.67
C ILE A 167 -2.63 -9.64 -3.00
N VAL A 168 -1.36 -9.30 -3.23
CA VAL A 168 -0.64 -9.67 -4.46
C VAL A 168 -0.58 -11.19 -4.64
N ALA A 169 -0.31 -11.94 -3.57
CA ALA A 169 -0.33 -13.41 -3.61
C ALA A 169 -1.72 -13.95 -4.01
N SER A 170 -2.79 -13.40 -3.42
CA SER A 170 -4.16 -13.85 -3.70
C SER A 170 -4.64 -13.59 -5.13
N ILE A 171 -4.11 -12.55 -5.80
CA ILE A 171 -4.37 -12.28 -7.22
C ILE A 171 -3.68 -13.34 -8.09
N SER A 172 -2.44 -13.70 -7.73
CA SER A 172 -1.63 -14.68 -8.46
C SER A 172 -2.26 -16.08 -8.41
N GLU A 173 -2.75 -16.51 -7.24
CA GLU A 173 -3.43 -17.81 -7.06
C GLU A 173 -4.70 -17.95 -7.91
N THR A 174 -5.39 -16.84 -8.20
CA THR A 174 -6.62 -16.86 -9.01
C THR A 174 -6.32 -17.05 -10.50
N THR A 175 -5.10 -16.75 -10.94
CA THR A 175 -4.70 -16.87 -12.36
C THR A 175 -4.34 -18.32 -12.75
N GLU A 176 -4.12 -19.19 -11.76
CA GLU A 176 -3.80 -20.62 -11.98
C GLU A 176 -5.01 -21.57 -11.91
N ALA A 177 -6.22 -21.06 -11.64
CA ALA A 177 -7.47 -21.83 -11.50
C ALA A 177 -8.38 -21.74 -12.74
#